data_AF-A0A9D7ITK6-F1
#
_entry.id   AF-A0A9D7ITK6-F1
#
_cell.length_a   1.000
_cell.length_b   1.000
_cell.length_c   1.000
_cell.angle_alpha   90.00
_cell.angle_beta   90.00
_cell.angle_gamma   90.00
#
_symmetry.space_group_name_H-M   'P 1'
#
loop_
_entity.id
_entity.type
_entity.pdbx_description
1 polymer ?
#
loop_
_entity_poly.entity_id
_entity_poly.type
_entity_poly.pdbx_seq_one_letter_code
_entity_poly.pdbx_strand_id
1 'polypeptide(L)' 'MRTNSEQKCALSLDLTDVTYADNEGLRLLRHINEREIALITCSPFLNEQLNQFQTDSREDYLTPITDQAGN' A
#
# COMPACT_ATOMS: atom_id res chain seq x y z
N MET A 1 11.13 -26.71 -10.25
CA MET A 1 10.12 -26.51 -9.17
C MET A 1 10.68 -25.46 -8.23
N ARG A 2 10.13 -24.24 -8.24
CA ARG A 2 10.47 -23.22 -7.23
C ARG A 2 9.62 -23.55 -6.01
N THR A 3 10.23 -24.09 -4.97
CA THR A 3 9.56 -24.28 -3.68
C THR A 3 9.35 -22.89 -3.10
N ASN A 4 8.09 -22.44 -3.08
CA ASN A 4 7.68 -21.22 -2.39
C ASN A 4 8.16 -21.33 -0.95
N SER A 5 9.18 -20.54 -0.62
CA SER A 5 9.59 -20.31 0.75
C SER A 5 8.36 -19.77 1.48
N GLU A 6 7.81 -20.54 2.42
CA GLU A 6 6.88 -20.01 3.41
C GLU A 6 7.66 -18.91 4.15
N GLN A 7 7.53 -17.67 3.70
CA GLN A 7 7.93 -16.50 4.46
C GLN A 7 7.04 -16.50 5.71
N LYS A 8 7.56 -17.14 6.76
CA LYS A 8 6.94 -17.20 8.07
C LYS A 8 7.02 -15.78 8.64
N CYS A 9 6.07 -14.93 8.28
CA CYS A 9 5.93 -13.61 8.85
C CYS A 9 5.88 -13.78 10.37
N ALA A 10 6.82 -13.17 11.09
CA ALA A 10 6.91 -13.29 12.54
C ALA A 10 5.70 -12.65 13.24
N LEU A 11 4.97 -11.80 12.52
CA LEU A 11 3.79 -11.10 12.98
C LEU A 11 2.72 -11.10 11.88
N SER A 12 1.48 -11.35 12.30
CA SER A 12 0.29 -11.22 11.46
C SER A 12 -0.70 -10.26 12.11
N LEU A 13 -1.29 -9.38 11.31
CA LEU A 13 -2.34 -8.46 11.72
C LEU A 13 -3.68 -8.96 11.21
N ASP A 14 -4.58 -9.32 12.12
CA ASP A 14 -5.94 -9.75 11.81
C ASP A 14 -6.85 -8.54 11.61
N LEU A 15 -7.51 -8.48 10.44
CA LEU A 15 -8.38 -7.39 10.02
C LEU A 15 -9.85 -7.83 9.88
N THR A 16 -10.26 -8.95 10.52
CA THR A 16 -11.62 -9.52 10.44
C THR A 16 -12.73 -8.47 10.65
N ASP A 17 -12.58 -7.61 11.67
CA ASP A 17 -13.58 -6.60 12.03
C ASP A 17 -13.35 -5.23 11.34
N VAL A 18 -12.31 -5.13 10.50
CA VAL A 18 -11.99 -3.89 9.78
C VAL A 18 -12.72 -3.90 8.44
N THR A 19 -13.80 -3.13 8.39
CA THR A 19 -14.66 -3.02 7.20
C THR A 19 -14.25 -1.88 6.27
N TYR A 20 -13.48 -0.90 6.75
CA TYR A 20 -13.06 0.27 5.99
C TYR A 20 -11.75 0.84 6.58
N ALA A 21 -10.89 1.36 5.71
CA ALA A 21 -9.78 2.23 6.08
C ALA A 21 -9.82 3.51 5.23
N ASP A 22 -9.47 4.64 5.82
CA ASP A 22 -9.27 5.89 5.09
C ASP A 22 -7.89 5.91 4.41
N ASN A 23 -7.57 6.99 3.70
CA ASN A 23 -6.31 7.10 2.95
C ASN A 23 -5.07 6.94 3.85
N GLU A 24 -5.09 7.47 5.07
CA GLU A 24 -3.97 7.34 6.00
C GLU A 24 -3.86 5.91 6.55
N GLY A 25 -5.00 5.27 6.85
CA GLY A 25 -5.07 3.86 7.21
C GLY A 25 -4.58 2.93 6.11
N LEU A 26 -4.98 3.17 4.85
CA LEU A 26 -4.52 2.40 3.69
C LEU A 26 -3.01 2.57 3.46
N ARG A 27 -2.49 3.80 3.61
CA ARG A 27 -1.04 4.06 3.60
C ARG A 27 -0.34 3.24 4.67
N LEU A 28 -0.82 3.27 5.91
CA LEU A 28 -0.20 2.55 7.02
C LEU A 28 -0.22 1.04 6.79
N LEU A 29 -1.37 0.47 6.42
CA LEU A 29 -1.52 -0.96 6.16
C LEU A 29 -0.58 -1.44 5.05
N ARG A 30 -0.38 -0.62 4.01
CA ARG A 30 0.60 -0.92 2.96
C ARG A 30 2.03 -0.93 3.48
N HIS A 31 2.44 0.10 4.22
CA HIS A 31 3.78 0.14 4.81
C HIS A 31 4.04 -1.02 5.77
N ILE A 32 3.00 -1.49 6.47
CA ILE A 32 3.06 -2.67 7.35
C ILE A 32 3.26 -3.94 6.51
N ASN A 33 2.49 -4.12 5.44
CA ASN A 33 2.58 -5.28 4.56
C ASN A 33 3.95 -5.39 3.86
N GLU A 34 4.56 -4.26 3.51
CA GLU A 34 5.91 -4.19 2.92
C GLU A 34 7.03 -4.58 3.92
N ARG A 35 6.76 -4.55 5.24
CA ARG A 35 7.72 -4.87 6.32
C ARG A 35 7.63 -6.33 6.79
N GLU A 36 7.20 -7.24 5.93
CA GLU A 36 7.06 -8.68 6.23
C GLU A 36 6.05 -8.97 7.37
N ILE A 37 5.03 -8.12 7.54
CA ILE A 37 3.88 -8.38 8.41
C ILE A 37 2.72 -8.84 7.53
N ALA A 38 2.19 -10.04 7.79
CA ALA A 38 1.07 -10.56 7.03
C ALA A 38 -0.24 -9.89 7.46
N LEU A 39 -0.93 -9.24 6.53
CA LEU A 39 -2.33 -8.85 6.73
C LEU A 39 -3.22 -10.06 6.48
N ILE A 40 -3.96 -10.50 7.50
CA ILE A 40 -4.84 -11.68 7.40
C ILE A 40 -6.30 -11.25 7.58
N THR A 41 -7.21 -12.06 7.05
CA THR A 41 -8.67 -11.86 7.20
C THR A 41 -9.17 -10.50 6.70
N CYS A 42 -8.47 -9.90 5.72
CA CYS A 42 -8.94 -8.70 5.01
C CYS A 42 -10.29 -8.96 4.34
N SER A 43 -11.26 -8.09 4.62
CA SER A 43 -12.53 -8.10 3.88
C SER A 43 -12.30 -7.87 2.38
N PRO A 44 -13.16 -8.41 1.49
CA PRO A 44 -13.03 -8.18 0.04
C PRO A 44 -12.98 -6.71 -0.32
N PHE A 45 -13.80 -5.90 0.36
CA PHE A 45 -13.85 -4.46 0.18
C PHE A 45 -12.53 -3.77 0.60
N LEU A 46 -11.96 -4.11 1.75
CA LEU A 46 -10.68 -3.54 2.19
C LEU A 46 -9.53 -3.96 1.25
N ASN A 47 -9.54 -5.19 0.73
CA ASN A 47 -8.60 -5.63 -0.29
C ASN A 47 -8.72 -4.81 -1.58
N GLU A 48 -9.95 -4.50 -2.02
CA GLU A 48 -10.17 -3.60 -3.15
C GLU A 48 -9.60 -2.21 -2.88
N GLN A 49 -9.83 -1.64 -1.69
CA GLN A 49 -9.26 -0.36 -1.30
C GLN A 49 -7.72 -0.38 -1.34
N LEU A 50 -7.08 -1.42 -0.80
CA LEU A 50 -5.62 -1.58 -0.80
C LEU A 50 -5.03 -1.75 -2.21
N ASN A 51 -5.76 -2.40 -3.12
CA ASN A 51 -5.34 -2.57 -4.51
C ASN A 51 -5.53 -1.29 -5.33
N GLN A 52 -6.64 -0.58 -5.15
CA GLN A 52 -6.91 0.69 -5.84
C GLN A 52 -5.94 1.79 -5.41
N PHE A 53 -5.60 1.83 -4.11
CA PHE A 53 -4.64 2.78 -3.55
C PHE A 53 -3.22 2.65 -4.17
N GLN A 54 -2.89 1.53 -4.83
CA GLN A 54 -1.60 1.37 -5.53
C GLN A 54 -1.51 2.19 -6.83
N THR A 55 -2.64 2.63 -7.37
CA THR A 55 -2.70 3.24 -8.72
C THR A 55 -2.32 4.72 -8.73
N ASP A 56 -2.22 5.38 -7.57
CA ASP A 56 -1.85 6.81 -7.45
C ASP A 56 -0.34 7.07 -7.37
N SER A 57 0.48 6.15 -7.87
CA SER A 57 1.94 6.35 -8.01
C SER A 57 2.33 6.83 -9.42
N ARG A 58 1.52 7.68 -10.06
CA ARG A 58 1.91 8.38 -11.30
C ARG A 58 1.87 9.89 -11.09
N GLU A 59 3.07 10.45 -11.00
CA GLU A 59 3.50 11.70 -11.63
C GLU A 59 2.58 12.92 -11.46
N ASP A 60 2.72 13.73 -10.41
CA ASP A 60 2.20 15.11 -10.43
C ASP A 60 2.91 16.13 -9.52
N TYR A 61 4.19 15.92 -9.18
CA TYR A 61 4.98 16.95 -8.46
C TYR A 61 6.40 17.17 -8.96
N LEU A 62 6.66 16.91 -10.25
CA LEU A 62 7.89 17.36 -10.90
C LEU A 62 7.56 18.17 -12.15
N THR A 63 7.10 19.41 -11.95
CA THR A 63 7.40 20.44 -12.96
C THR A 63 8.84 20.88 -12.71
N PRO A 64 9.81 20.67 -13.64
CA PRO A 64 11.04 21.43 -13.59
C PRO A 64 10.65 22.90 -13.71
N ILE A 65 11.01 23.72 -12.72
CA ILE A 65 10.92 25.17 -12.85
C ILE A 65 11.99 25.55 -13.88
N THR A 66 11.63 25.52 -15.17
CA THR A 66 12.40 26.20 -16.20
C THR A 66 12.17 27.69 -16.01
N ASP A 67 12.98 28.31 -15.15
CA ASP A 67 13.19 29.76 -15.17
C ASP A 67 14.01 30.10 -16.42
N GLN A 68 13.31 30.23 -17.55
CA GLN A 68 13.82 30.83 -18.78
C GLN A 68 12.79 31.82 -19.33
N ALA A 69 13.00 33.09 -18.98
CA ALA A 69 12.70 34.33 -19.72
C ALA A 69 12.62 35.44 -18.66
N GLY A 70 13.51 36.41 -18.56
CA GLY A 70 14.15 37.18 -19.63
C GLY A 70 13.81 38.65 -19.40
N ASN A 71 14.77 39.43 -18.90
CA ASN A 71 15.05 40.82 -19.29
C ASN A 71 16.42 41.24 -18.73
#